data_AF-A0A2E3DHC6-F1
#
_entry.id   AF-A0A2E3DHC6-F1
#
_cell.length_a   1.000
_cell.length_b   1.000
_cell.length_c   1.000
_cell.angle_alpha   90.00
_cell.angle_beta   90.00
_cell.angle_gamma   90.00
#
_symmetry.space_group_name_H-M   'P 1'
#
loop_
_entity.id
_entity.type
_entity.pdbx_description
1 polymer ?
#
loop_
_entity_poly.entity_id
_entity_poly.type
_entity_poly.pdbx_seq_one_letter_code
_entity_poly.pdbx_strand_id
1 'polypeptide(L)'
;MHQLHNGGHYALWFAGHMGTTDNFMLSLVRADLCSVNEEYGALFALGSQPSADLSGYPLVENVLGFLVERREKFLLALEEMTDHQLAVPTPDGASEFMPDNAAVFEIAIWHEGLHSGQVSLIRRSLGFNPLV
;
A
#
# COMPACT_ATOMS: atom_id res chain seq x y z
N MET A 1 1.32 16.00 -12.96
CA MET A 1 0.20 15.13 -12.50
C MET A 1 -0.83 15.96 -11.73
N HIS A 2 -2.08 15.49 -11.57
CA HIS A 2 -3.16 16.23 -10.89
C HIS A 2 -3.24 15.91 -9.38
N GLN A 3 -3.46 16.93 -8.55
CA GLN A 3 -3.65 16.84 -7.09
C GLN A 3 -4.89 17.63 -6.67
N LEU A 4 -5.45 17.29 -5.51
CA LEU A 4 -6.56 18.02 -4.89
C LEU A 4 -6.13 19.35 -4.27
N HIS A 5 -4.93 19.40 -3.70
CA HIS A 5 -4.32 20.58 -3.13
C HIS A 5 -2.80 20.49 -3.29
N ASN A 6 -2.10 21.62 -3.14
CA ASN A 6 -0.65 21.64 -3.18
C ASN A 6 -0.06 20.71 -2.09
N GLY A 7 0.89 19.85 -2.46
CA GLY A 7 1.48 18.85 -1.57
C GLY A 7 0.63 17.59 -1.33
N GLY A 8 -0.52 17.43 -1.98
CA GLY A 8 -1.31 16.20 -1.90
C GLY A 8 -0.65 15.03 -2.64
N HIS A 9 -1.16 13.81 -2.49
CA HIS A 9 -0.63 12.67 -3.22
C HIS A 9 -1.26 12.55 -4.63
N TYR A 10 -0.51 12.00 -5.58
CA TYR A 10 -1.00 11.67 -6.92
C TYR A 10 -1.58 10.26 -6.95
N ALA A 11 -2.47 9.97 -7.92
CA ALA A 11 -3.02 8.63 -8.09
C ALA A 11 -1.94 7.55 -8.34
N LEU A 12 -0.85 7.90 -9.03
CA LEU A 12 0.29 6.98 -9.23
C LEU A 12 1.01 6.68 -7.91
N TRP A 13 1.21 7.70 -7.07
CA TRP A 13 1.80 7.51 -5.75
C TRP A 13 0.94 6.59 -4.90
N PHE A 14 -0.38 6.72 -4.94
CA PHE A 14 -1.29 5.80 -4.25
C PHE A 14 -1.04 4.33 -4.66
N ALA A 15 -0.99 4.04 -5.96
CA ALA A 15 -0.80 2.68 -6.44
C ALA A 15 0.52 2.08 -5.95
N GLY A 16 1.62 2.83 -6.07
CA GLY A 16 2.93 2.40 -5.56
C GLY A 16 2.94 2.28 -4.04
N HIS A 17 2.26 3.18 -3.33
CA HIS A 17 2.21 3.20 -1.87
C HIS A 17 1.44 2.00 -1.31
N MET A 18 0.32 1.63 -1.92
CA MET A 18 -0.42 0.41 -1.54
C MET A 18 0.44 -0.84 -1.75
N GLY A 19 1.13 -0.97 -2.89
CA GLY A 19 2.01 -2.11 -3.14
C GLY A 19 3.20 -2.18 -2.17
N THR A 20 3.83 -1.04 -1.87
CA THR A 20 4.92 -0.95 -0.88
C THR A 20 4.43 -1.26 0.53
N THR A 21 3.20 -0.84 0.86
CA THR A 21 2.57 -1.14 2.15
C THR A 21 2.27 -2.63 2.29
N ASP A 22 1.63 -3.26 1.29
CA ASP A 22 1.37 -4.70 1.30
C ASP A 22 2.68 -5.50 1.45
N ASN A 23 3.73 -5.07 0.76
CA ASN A 23 5.06 -5.69 0.90
C ASN A 23 5.68 -5.50 2.29
N PHE A 24 5.49 -4.34 2.91
CA PHE A 24 5.89 -4.10 4.29
C PHE A 24 5.10 -4.98 5.26
N MET A 25 3.78 -5.08 5.10
CA MET A 25 2.93 -5.95 5.92
C MET A 25 3.33 -7.43 5.78
N LEU A 26 3.66 -7.87 4.56
CA LEU A 26 4.25 -9.19 4.32
C LEU A 26 5.55 -9.40 5.11
N SER A 27 6.40 -8.39 5.24
CA SER A 27 7.63 -8.52 6.05
C SER A 27 7.37 -8.83 7.53
N LEU A 28 6.18 -8.47 8.05
CA LEU A 28 5.78 -8.74 9.42
C LEU A 28 5.21 -10.15 9.61
N VAL A 29 4.41 -10.63 8.65
CA VAL A 29 3.62 -11.88 8.81
C VAL A 29 4.14 -13.07 8.00
N ARG A 30 4.75 -12.82 6.83
CA ARG A 30 5.25 -13.80 5.86
C ARG A 30 6.46 -13.25 5.12
N ALA A 31 7.55 -13.06 5.86
CA ALA A 31 8.78 -12.44 5.34
C ALA A 31 9.37 -13.20 4.14
N ASP A 32 9.09 -14.50 4.01
CA ASP A 32 9.44 -15.34 2.86
C ASP A 32 8.76 -14.92 1.55
N LEU A 33 7.59 -14.26 1.61
CA LEU A 33 6.85 -13.75 0.46
C LEU A 33 7.18 -12.27 0.15
N CYS A 34 7.81 -11.57 1.09
CA CYS A 34 8.27 -10.20 0.89
C CYS A 34 9.43 -10.13 -0.12
N SER A 35 9.53 -9.02 -0.85
CA SER A 35 10.71 -8.73 -1.69
C SER A 35 11.21 -7.31 -1.47
N VAL A 36 12.52 -7.12 -1.40
CA VAL A 36 13.12 -5.78 -1.32
C VAL A 36 13.00 -5.09 -2.68
N ASN A 37 12.50 -3.85 -2.67
CA ASN A 37 12.48 -2.96 -3.82
C ASN A 37 12.83 -1.54 -3.35
N GLU A 38 14.13 -1.22 -3.38
CA GLU A 38 14.65 0.05 -2.85
C GLU A 38 14.14 1.26 -3.63
N GLU A 39 13.99 1.14 -4.95
CA GLU A 39 13.44 2.18 -5.81
C GLU A 39 12.01 2.54 -5.38
N TYR A 40 11.16 1.53 -5.19
CA TYR A 40 9.77 1.76 -4.80
C TYR A 40 9.65 2.19 -3.34
N GLY A 41 10.58 1.75 -2.49
CA GLY A 41 10.73 2.28 -1.13
C GLY A 41 10.98 3.79 -1.14
N ALA A 42 11.94 4.26 -1.94
CA ALA A 42 12.26 5.69 -2.04
C ALA A 42 11.10 6.53 -2.61
N LEU A 43 10.36 5.98 -3.58
CA LEU A 43 9.30 6.70 -4.28
C LEU A 43 7.94 6.68 -3.57
N PHE A 44 7.64 5.61 -2.82
CA PHE A 44 6.28 5.31 -2.36
C PHE A 44 6.15 4.93 -0.88
N ALA A 45 7.24 4.74 -0.13
CA ALA A 45 7.14 4.44 1.29
C ALA A 45 6.66 5.67 2.10
N LEU A 46 6.31 5.44 3.36
CA LEU A 46 6.00 6.51 4.31
C LEU A 46 7.15 7.53 4.35
N GLY A 47 6.82 8.80 4.23
CA GLY A 47 7.79 9.91 4.24
C GLY A 47 8.43 10.22 2.87
N SER A 48 8.17 9.41 1.84
CA SER A 48 8.53 9.76 0.45
C SER A 48 7.91 11.10 0.03
N GLN A 49 8.57 11.79 -0.90
CA GLN A 49 8.13 13.10 -1.41
C GLN A 49 7.65 12.95 -2.85
N PRO A 50 6.33 12.97 -3.11
CA PRO A 50 5.80 12.82 -4.44
C PRO A 50 6.27 13.97 -5.36
N SER A 51 6.74 13.63 -6.56
CA SER A 51 7.13 14.61 -7.59
C SER A 51 6.04 14.75 -8.65
N ALA A 52 5.86 15.96 -9.19
CA ALA A 52 4.96 16.18 -10.32
C ALA A 52 5.53 15.64 -11.66
N ASP A 53 6.84 15.39 -11.70
CA ASP A 53 7.58 14.92 -12.87
C ASP A 53 7.42 13.41 -13.03
N LEU A 54 6.69 13.01 -14.08
CA LEU A 54 6.45 11.61 -14.42
C LEU A 54 7.72 10.87 -14.85
N SER A 55 8.75 11.58 -15.35
CA SER A 55 9.97 10.93 -15.81
C SER A 55 10.81 10.33 -14.67
N GLY A 56 10.54 10.77 -13.42
CA GLY A 56 11.14 10.21 -12.21
C GLY A 56 10.44 8.97 -11.67
N TYR A 57 9.40 8.46 -12.34
CA TYR A 57 8.66 7.27 -11.91
C TYR A 57 8.82 6.11 -12.90
N PRO A 58 8.71 4.86 -12.42
CA PRO A 58 8.48 3.72 -13.29
C PRO A 58 7.22 3.90 -14.14
N LEU A 59 7.13 3.12 -15.23
CA LEU A 59 5.92 3.04 -16.04
C LEU A 59 4.70 2.72 -15.19
N VAL A 60 3.56 3.36 -15.47
CA VAL A 60 2.32 3.20 -14.70
C VAL A 60 1.91 1.73 -14.65
N GLU A 61 2.06 1.01 -15.75
CA GLU A 61 1.73 -0.41 -15.85
C GLU A 61 2.59 -1.27 -14.91
N ASN A 62 3.86 -0.89 -14.72
CA ASN A 62 4.75 -1.59 -13.78
C ASN A 62 4.33 -1.34 -12.33
N VAL A 63 3.95 -0.09 -12.00
CA VAL A 63 3.49 0.26 -10.65
C VAL A 63 2.17 -0.46 -10.31
N LEU A 64 1.24 -0.52 -11.26
CA LEU A 64 -0.02 -1.26 -11.11
C LEU A 64 0.23 -2.77 -11.01
N GLY A 65 1.12 -3.31 -11.85
CA GLY A 65 1.51 -4.72 -11.79
C GLY A 65 2.12 -5.09 -10.45
N PHE A 66 2.99 -4.23 -9.91
CA PHE A 66 3.56 -4.40 -8.57
C PHE A 66 2.48 -4.38 -7.47
N LEU A 67 1.53 -3.44 -7.51
CA LEU A 67 0.42 -3.41 -6.56
C LEU A 67 -0.37 -4.73 -6.58
N VAL A 68 -0.80 -5.17 -7.77
CA VAL A 68 -1.59 -6.41 -7.92
C VAL A 68 -0.82 -7.60 -7.38
N GLU A 69 0.44 -7.75 -7.77
CA GLU A 69 1.27 -8.89 -7.38
C GLU A 69 1.58 -8.92 -5.87
N ARG A 70 1.81 -7.76 -5.24
CA ARG A 70 1.95 -7.67 -3.78
C ARG A 70 0.66 -7.98 -3.05
N ARG A 71 -0.48 -7.50 -3.55
CA ARG A 71 -1.80 -7.79 -2.99
C ARG A 71 -2.12 -9.28 -3.04
N GLU A 72 -1.85 -9.94 -4.17
CA GLU A 72 -2.04 -11.39 -4.33
C GLU A 72 -1.23 -12.17 -3.30
N LYS A 73 0.05 -11.80 -3.09
CA LYS A 73 0.88 -12.44 -2.05
C LYS A 73 0.38 -12.19 -0.64
N PHE A 74 -0.11 -10.98 -0.36
CA PHE A 74 -0.65 -10.64 0.95
C PHE A 74 -1.95 -11.40 1.24
N LEU A 75 -2.81 -11.57 0.24
CA LEU A 75 -4.00 -12.42 0.35
C LEU A 75 -3.63 -13.89 0.51
N LEU A 76 -2.65 -14.40 -0.24
CA LEU A 76 -2.14 -15.76 -0.07
C LEU A 76 -1.62 -16.00 1.36
N ALA A 77 -0.89 -15.03 1.92
CA ALA A 77 -0.44 -15.08 3.31
C ALA A 77 -1.63 -15.24 4.29
N LEU A 78 -2.69 -14.47 4.11
CA LEU A 78 -3.89 -14.57 4.93
C LEU A 78 -4.58 -15.94 4.80
N GLU A 79 -4.73 -16.43 3.57
CA GLU A 79 -5.40 -17.72 3.28
C GLU A 79 -4.66 -18.93 3.84
N GLU A 80 -3.33 -18.89 3.89
CA GLU A 80 -2.49 -19.99 4.38
C GLU A 80 -2.29 -19.97 5.90
N MET A 81 -2.60 -18.87 6.58
CA MET A 81 -2.42 -18.74 8.02
C MET A 81 -3.58 -19.35 8.81
N THR A 82 -3.23 -20.14 9.82
CA THR A 82 -4.18 -20.67 10.80
C THR A 82 -4.55 -19.62 11.84
N ASP A 83 -5.69 -19.78 12.52
CA ASP A 83 -6.11 -18.92 13.65
C ASP A 83 -5.02 -18.79 14.72
N HIS A 84 -4.29 -19.87 15.02
CA HIS A 84 -3.18 -19.83 15.96
C HIS A 84 -2.06 -18.91 15.47
N GLN A 85 -1.70 -18.98 14.18
CA GLN A 85 -0.67 -18.10 13.59
C GLN A 85 -1.13 -16.65 13.51
N LEU A 86 -2.42 -16.41 13.29
CA LEU A 86 -3.02 -15.07 13.29
C LEU A 86 -2.98 -14.43 14.68
N ALA A 87 -3.11 -15.22 15.75
CA ALA A 87 -3.01 -14.76 17.14
C ALA A 87 -1.56 -14.58 17.65
N VAL A 88 -0.54 -14.90 16.84
CA VAL A 88 0.86 -14.69 17.23
C VAL A 88 1.17 -13.18 17.23
N PRO A 89 1.82 -12.66 18.28
CA PRO A 89 2.28 -11.26 18.31
C PRO A 89 3.18 -10.92 17.12
N THR A 90 3.07 -9.70 16.61
CA THR A 90 3.99 -9.22 15.58
C THR A 90 5.43 -9.12 16.12
N PRO A 91 6.45 -9.11 15.24
CA PRO A 91 7.84 -8.98 15.66
C PRO A 91 8.13 -7.67 16.41
N ASP A 92 9.18 -7.69 17.24
CA ASP A 92 9.65 -6.48 17.93
C ASP A 92 9.88 -5.31 16.96
N GLY A 93 9.41 -4.12 17.33
CA GLY A 93 9.50 -2.91 16.51
C GLY A 93 8.33 -2.70 15.55
N ALA A 94 7.37 -3.64 15.47
CA ALA A 94 6.09 -3.39 14.85
C ALA A 94 5.32 -2.27 15.59
N SER A 95 4.43 -1.59 14.87
CA SER A 95 3.58 -0.54 15.43
C SER A 95 2.62 -1.09 16.48
N GLU A 96 2.32 -0.32 17.53
CA GLU A 96 1.33 -0.67 18.56
C GLU A 96 -0.09 -0.91 17.98
N PHE A 97 -0.38 -0.37 16.79
CA PHE A 97 -1.62 -0.61 16.07
C PHE A 97 -1.73 -2.00 15.44
N MET A 98 -0.63 -2.78 15.41
CA MET A 98 -0.57 -4.13 14.86
C MET A 98 -0.03 -5.10 15.92
N PRO A 99 -0.76 -5.34 17.03
CA PRO A 99 -0.27 -6.15 18.14
C PRO A 99 -0.07 -7.63 17.80
N ASP A 100 -0.82 -8.16 16.84
CA ASP A 100 -0.71 -9.53 16.35
C ASP A 100 -0.85 -9.59 14.82
N ASN A 101 -0.60 -10.77 14.26
CA ASN A 101 -0.63 -10.95 12.81
C ASN A 101 -2.02 -10.68 12.22
N ALA A 102 -3.11 -10.97 12.94
CA ALA A 102 -4.47 -10.64 12.48
C ALA A 102 -4.66 -9.12 12.32
N ALA A 103 -4.18 -8.35 13.28
CA ALA A 103 -4.26 -6.89 13.26
C ALA A 103 -3.48 -6.27 12.10
N VAL A 104 -2.42 -6.92 11.59
CA VAL A 104 -1.72 -6.47 10.37
C VAL A 104 -2.68 -6.43 9.16
N PHE A 105 -3.49 -7.48 8.98
CA PHE A 105 -4.48 -7.53 7.91
C PHE A 105 -5.64 -6.55 8.14
N GLU A 106 -6.09 -6.39 9.40
CA GLU A 106 -7.12 -5.40 9.75
C GLU A 106 -6.67 -3.98 9.41
N ILE A 107 -5.44 -3.60 9.81
CA ILE A 107 -4.89 -2.27 9.55
C ILE A 107 -4.72 -2.02 8.05
N ALA A 108 -4.36 -3.04 7.25
CA ALA A 108 -4.27 -2.89 5.80
C ALA A 108 -5.61 -2.45 5.17
N ILE A 109 -6.74 -2.98 5.64
CA ILE A 109 -8.07 -2.59 5.17
C ILE A 109 -8.38 -1.13 5.52
N TRP A 110 -8.15 -0.73 6.76
CA TRP A 110 -8.37 0.65 7.19
C TRP A 110 -7.49 1.65 6.43
N HIS A 111 -6.23 1.28 6.23
CA HIS A 111 -5.26 2.08 5.50
C HIS A 111 -5.64 2.27 4.03
N GLU A 112 -6.05 1.19 3.35
CA GLU A 112 -6.54 1.27 1.98
C GLU A 112 -7.83 2.09 1.88
N GLY A 113 -8.76 1.94 2.82
CA GLY A 113 -9.99 2.72 2.87
C GLY A 113 -9.73 4.23 2.97
N LEU A 114 -8.80 4.65 3.84
CA LEU A 114 -8.38 6.05 3.97
C LEU A 114 -7.85 6.61 2.65
N HIS A 115 -6.92 5.89 2.01
CA HIS A 115 -6.27 6.36 0.80
C HIS A 115 -7.16 6.25 -0.45
N SER A 116 -8.08 5.29 -0.50
CA SER A 116 -9.08 5.16 -1.57
C SER A 116 -9.99 6.39 -1.63
N GLY A 117 -10.31 7.00 -0.48
CA GLY A 117 -11.00 8.27 -0.41
C GLY A 117 -10.27 9.41 -1.14
N GLN A 118 -8.94 9.47 -1.02
CA GLN A 118 -8.12 10.48 -1.71
C GLN A 118 -8.19 10.31 -3.24
N VAL A 119 -8.09 9.06 -3.73
CA VAL A 119 -8.19 8.75 -5.16
C VAL A 119 -9.58 9.05 -5.72
N SER A 120 -10.63 8.71 -4.97
CA SER A 120 -12.02 9.03 -5.35
C SER A 120 -12.24 10.53 -5.51
N LEU A 121 -11.68 11.34 -4.60
CA LEU A 121 -11.74 12.80 -4.70
C LEU A 121 -10.92 13.32 -5.90
N ILE A 122 -9.71 12.81 -6.15
CA ILE A 122 -8.90 13.15 -7.34
C ILE A 122 -9.72 12.90 -8.61
N ARG A 123 -10.33 11.72 -8.72
CA ARG A 123 -11.21 11.36 -9.85
C ARG A 123 -12.35 12.35 -10.03
N ARG A 124 -13.06 12.72 -8.97
CA ARG A 124 -14.16 13.70 -9.04
C ARG A 124 -13.69 15.09 -9.44
N SER A 125 -12.54 15.52 -8.96
CA SER A 125 -11.96 16.83 -9.32
C SER A 125 -11.54 16.92 -10.80
N LEU A 126 -11.33 15.77 -11.46
CA LEU A 126 -11.11 15.66 -12.91
C LEU A 126 -12.41 15.60 -13.72
N GLY A 127 -13.58 15.74 -13.08
CA GLY A 127 -14.90 15.78 -13.73
C GLY A 127 -15.57 14.43 -13.94
N PHE A 128 -15.02 13.34 -13.38
CA PHE A 128 -15.66 12.02 -13.45
C PHE A 128 -16.77 11.87 -12.41
N ASN A 129 -17.79 11.08 -12.75
CA ASN A 129 -18.87 10.73 -11.82
C ASN A 129 -18.37 9.91 -10.62
N PRO A 130 -19.05 10.00 -9.47
CA PRO A 130 -18.79 9.11 -8.33
C PRO A 130 -18.85 7.64 -8.71
N LEU A 131 -18.02 6.82 -8.05
CA LEU A 131 -18.17 5.36 -8.06
C LEU A 131 -19.27 5.00 -7.05
N VAL A 132 -20.22 4.16 -7.47
CA VAL A 132 -21.32 3.63 -6.65
C VAL A 132 -21.05 2.18 -6.27
#